data_AF-A0A0G0Z6D1-F1
#
_entry.id   AF-A0A0G0Z6D1-F1
#
_cell.length_a   1.000
_cell.length_b   1.000
_cell.length_c   1.000
_cell.angle_alpha   90.00
_cell.angle_beta   90.00
_cell.angle_gamma   90.00
#
_symmetry.space_group_name_H-M   'P 1'
#
loop_
_entity.id
_entity.type
_entity.pdbx_description
1 polymer ?
#
loop_
_entity_poly.entity_id
_entity_poly.type
_entity_poly.pdbx_seq_one_letter_code
_entity_poly.pdbx_strand_id
1 'polypeptide(L)'
;MRQTVVWGIFCATKYYYLLYTVSMREFERKRSMRVVLSSPLILILLGIILFLTARGAWNIYLKDRASNTELRLAEERLARLQSRQTTLISATQKFSTESGIESEIRDRFQMAKPGEREIVIVESELEQDLSVNPSRSFLEKIVDFFTR
;
A
#
# COMPACT_ATOMS: atom_id res chain seq x y z
N MET A 1 15.06 -44.55 79.54
CA MET A 1 13.79 -44.44 78.77
C MET A 1 13.14 -43.04 78.75
N ARG A 2 13.51 -42.06 79.59
CA ARG A 2 12.83 -40.74 79.62
C ARG A 2 13.33 -39.66 78.63
N GLN A 3 14.49 -39.81 78.00
CA GLN A 3 15.05 -38.75 77.14
C GLN A 3 14.58 -38.79 75.67
N THR A 4 14.16 -39.96 75.15
CA THR A 4 13.71 -40.09 73.76
C THR A 4 12.35 -39.43 73.50
N VAL A 5 11.49 -39.37 74.52
CA VAL A 5 10.15 -38.78 74.41
C VAL A 5 10.21 -37.25 74.35
N VAL A 6 11.16 -36.64 75.06
CA VAL A 6 11.31 -35.16 75.10
C VAL A 6 11.83 -34.62 73.76
N TRP A 7 12.72 -35.34 73.09
CA TRP A 7 13.21 -34.98 71.75
C TRP A 7 12.12 -35.07 70.66
N GLY A 8 11.22 -36.05 70.75
CA GLY A 8 10.09 -36.19 69.82
C GLY A 8 9.11 -35.02 69.89
N ILE A 9 8.79 -34.55 71.09
CA ILE A 9 7.87 -33.41 71.30
C ILE A 9 8.53 -32.11 70.82
N PHE A 10 9.80 -31.87 71.13
CA PHE A 10 10.51 -30.65 70.69
C PHE A 10 10.65 -30.59 69.15
N CYS A 11 10.83 -31.75 68.50
CA CYS A 11 10.90 -31.85 67.04
C CYS A 11 9.55 -31.57 66.38
N ALA A 12 8.45 -32.14 66.90
CA ALA A 12 7.11 -31.92 66.39
C ALA A 12 6.69 -30.44 66.48
N THR A 13 6.98 -29.77 67.60
CA THR A 13 6.64 -28.36 67.78
C THR A 13 7.43 -27.46 66.82
N LYS A 14 8.73 -27.77 66.62
CA LYS A 14 9.57 -27.03 65.67
C LYS A 14 9.13 -27.26 64.22
N TYR A 15 8.76 -28.50 63.87
CA TYR A 15 8.25 -28.85 62.54
C TYR A 15 6.91 -28.16 62.26
N TYR A 16 6.02 -28.10 63.25
CA TYR A 16 4.74 -27.40 63.15
C TYR A 16 4.91 -25.88 63.01
N TYR A 17 5.83 -25.27 63.79
CA TYR A 17 6.19 -23.86 63.64
C TYR A 17 6.84 -23.54 62.29
N LEU A 18 7.67 -24.44 61.77
CA LEU A 18 8.36 -24.29 60.49
C LEU A 18 7.38 -24.42 59.31
N LEU A 19 6.41 -25.35 59.39
CA LEU A 19 5.30 -25.44 58.44
C LEU A 19 4.39 -24.19 58.45
N TYR A 20 4.13 -23.65 59.64
CA TYR A 20 3.29 -22.46 59.78
C TYR A 20 3.92 -21.21 59.13
N THR A 21 5.24 -21.00 59.27
CA THR A 21 5.93 -19.84 58.68
C THR A 21 6.04 -19.92 57.15
N VAL A 22 6.17 -21.12 56.57
CA VAL A 22 6.15 -21.33 55.12
C VAL A 22 4.78 -21.00 54.52
N SER A 23 3.68 -21.37 55.21
CA SER A 23 2.32 -21.08 54.76
C SER A 23 2.02 -19.57 54.73
N MET A 24 2.41 -18.82 55.76
CA MET A 24 2.24 -17.35 55.80
C MET A 24 3.01 -16.63 54.67
N ARG A 25 4.20 -17.10 54.27
CA ARG A 25 4.97 -16.55 53.13
C ARG A 25 4.23 -16.67 51.80
N GLU A 26 3.45 -17.73 51.59
CA GLU A 26 2.66 -17.91 50.36
C GLU A 26 1.45 -16.95 50.30
N PHE A 27 0.88 -16.58 51.45
CA PHE A 27 -0.17 -15.57 51.53
C PHE A 27 0.36 -14.14 51.37
N GLU A 28 1.52 -13.84 51.95
CA GLU A 28 2.21 -12.56 51.73
C GLU A 28 2.68 -12.40 50.28
N ARG A 29 3.17 -13.48 49.63
CA ARG A 29 3.52 -13.46 48.21
C ARG A 29 2.31 -13.17 47.33
N LYS A 30 1.15 -13.77 47.64
CA LYS A 30 -0.14 -13.51 46.95
C LYS A 30 -0.71 -12.12 47.22
N ARG A 31 -0.41 -11.51 48.39
CA ARG A 31 -0.82 -10.14 48.73
C ARG A 31 0.13 -9.09 48.13
N SER A 32 1.44 -9.33 48.17
CA SER A 32 2.48 -8.48 47.60
C SER A 32 2.44 -8.46 46.07
N MET A 33 2.24 -9.60 45.39
CA MET A 33 1.99 -9.61 43.94
C MET A 33 0.77 -8.76 43.57
N ARG A 34 -0.32 -8.81 44.35
CA ARG A 34 -1.48 -7.94 44.10
C ARG A 34 -1.14 -6.45 44.29
N VAL A 35 -0.38 -6.08 45.32
CA VAL A 35 0.00 -4.67 45.56
C VAL A 35 0.98 -4.15 44.50
N VAL A 36 1.92 -4.97 44.04
CA VAL A 36 2.85 -4.63 42.95
C VAL A 36 2.10 -4.50 41.62
N LEU A 37 1.21 -5.44 41.28
CA LEU A 37 0.37 -5.35 40.07
C LEU A 37 -0.65 -4.20 40.13
N SER A 38 -1.13 -3.83 41.33
CA SER A 38 -2.06 -2.72 41.55
C SER A 38 -1.38 -1.37 41.76
N SER A 39 -0.04 -1.30 41.67
CA SER A 39 0.66 -0.03 41.72
C SER A 39 0.33 0.79 40.46
N PRO A 40 -0.06 2.08 40.58
CA PRO A 40 -0.47 2.89 39.45
C PRO A 40 0.63 3.02 38.38
N LEU A 41 1.90 3.00 38.80
CA LEU A 41 3.05 3.03 37.89
C LEU A 41 3.13 1.78 36.98
N ILE A 42 2.89 0.61 37.54
CA ILE A 42 2.95 -0.66 36.80
C ILE A 42 1.75 -0.79 35.86
N LEU A 43 0.58 -0.31 36.28
CA LEU A 43 -0.60 -0.23 35.40
C LEU A 43 -0.36 0.72 34.21
N ILE A 44 0.26 1.87 34.43
CA ILE A 44 0.63 2.81 33.34
C ILE A 44 1.62 2.14 32.38
N LEU A 45 2.67 1.52 32.90
CA LEU A 45 3.67 0.82 32.09
C LEU A 45 3.05 -0.32 31.27
N LEU A 46 2.17 -1.11 31.88
CA LEU A 46 1.44 -2.18 31.20
C LEU A 46 0.49 -1.61 30.13
N GLY A 47 -0.20 -0.50 30.42
CA GLY A 47 -1.06 0.19 29.47
C GLY A 47 -0.29 0.71 28.25
N ILE A 48 0.91 1.27 28.46
CA ILE A 48 1.78 1.72 27.37
C ILE A 48 2.21 0.53 26.51
N ILE A 49 2.64 -0.58 27.12
CA ILE A 49 3.01 -1.81 26.40
C ILE A 49 1.84 -2.34 25.58
N LEU A 50 0.65 -2.42 26.18
CA LEU A 50 -0.56 -2.87 25.50
C LEU A 50 -0.93 -1.96 24.33
N PHE A 51 -0.80 -0.64 24.51
CA PHE A 51 -1.06 0.32 23.44
C PHE A 51 -0.06 0.19 22.29
N LEU A 52 1.23 -0.02 22.60
CA LEU A 52 2.28 -0.19 21.59
C LEU A 52 2.06 -1.47 20.78
N THR A 53 1.73 -2.58 21.45
CA THR A 53 1.45 -3.86 20.78
C THR A 53 0.16 -3.82 19.98
N ALA A 54 -0.90 -3.18 20.49
CA ALA A 54 -2.14 -2.98 19.76
C ALA A 54 -1.91 -2.14 18.48
N ARG A 55 -1.16 -1.03 18.58
CA ARG A 55 -0.81 -0.20 17.42
C ARG A 55 0.06 -0.95 16.41
N GLY A 56 1.02 -1.75 16.89
CA GLY A 56 1.85 -2.60 16.03
C GLY A 56 1.03 -3.66 15.30
N ALA A 57 0.17 -4.38 16.01
CA ALA A 57 -0.71 -5.40 15.45
C ALA A 57 -1.68 -4.80 14.43
N TRP A 58 -2.25 -3.62 14.72
CA TRP A 58 -3.13 -2.90 13.79
C TRP A 58 -2.40 -2.53 12.49
N ASN A 59 -1.18 -2.00 12.59
CA ASN A 59 -0.39 -1.62 11.43
C ASN A 59 -0.01 -2.83 10.56
N ILE A 60 0.33 -3.96 11.18
CA ILE A 60 0.61 -5.23 10.48
C ILE A 60 -0.66 -5.73 9.76
N TYR A 61 -1.82 -5.69 10.43
CA TYR A 61 -3.09 -6.10 9.84
C TYR A 61 -3.47 -5.25 8.61
N LEU A 62 -3.27 -3.93 8.69
CA LEU A 62 -3.47 -3.05 7.52
C LEU A 62 -2.48 -3.36 6.39
N LYS A 63 -1.22 -3.62 6.71
CA LYS A 63 -0.18 -3.87 5.73
C LYS A 63 -0.36 -5.20 5.00
N ASP A 64 -0.88 -6.23 5.69
CA ASP A 64 -1.21 -7.52 5.08
C ASP A 64 -2.34 -7.40 4.05
N ARG A 65 -3.38 -6.60 4.36
CA ARG A 65 -4.46 -6.29 3.41
C ARG A 65 -3.97 -5.49 2.21
N ALA A 66 -3.11 -4.50 2.42
CA ALA A 66 -2.54 -3.69 1.35
C ALA A 66 -1.58 -4.48 0.45
N SER A 67 -0.82 -5.43 1.01
CA SER A 67 0.12 -6.25 0.25
C SER A 67 -0.59 -7.07 -0.83
N ASN A 68 -1.75 -7.66 -0.53
CA ASN A 68 -2.52 -8.44 -1.50
C ASN A 68 -3.09 -7.57 -2.63
N THR A 69 -3.51 -6.33 -2.33
CA THR A 69 -4.01 -5.42 -3.37
C THR A 69 -2.89 -4.92 -4.28
N GLU A 70 -1.71 -4.63 -3.73
CA GLU A 70 -0.54 -4.23 -4.52
C GLU A 70 -0.01 -5.37 -5.38
N LEU A 71 -0.04 -6.62 -4.88
CA LEU A 71 0.37 -7.79 -5.64
C LEU A 71 -0.54 -7.99 -6.87
N ARG A 72 -1.86 -7.89 -6.70
CA ARG A 72 -2.81 -7.97 -7.81
C ARG A 72 -2.61 -6.85 -8.84
N LEU A 73 -2.36 -5.62 -8.40
CA LEU A 73 -2.05 -4.50 -9.29
C LEU A 73 -0.73 -4.71 -10.04
N ALA A 74 0.27 -5.30 -9.39
CA ALA A 74 1.54 -5.64 -10.03
C ALA A 74 1.35 -6.74 -11.10
N GLU A 75 0.57 -7.78 -10.83
CA GLU A 75 0.23 -8.84 -11.79
C GLU A 75 -0.53 -8.30 -13.00
N GLU A 76 -1.54 -7.45 -12.80
CA GLU A 76 -2.29 -6.82 -13.90
C GLU A 76 -1.38 -5.94 -14.77
N ARG A 77 -0.46 -5.19 -14.15
CA ARG A 77 0.54 -4.40 -14.89
C ARG A 77 1.48 -5.29 -15.69
N LEU A 78 1.92 -6.40 -15.12
CA LEU A 78 2.79 -7.36 -15.79
C LEU A 78 2.09 -7.98 -17.01
N ALA A 79 0.85 -8.44 -16.86
CA ALA A 79 0.04 -8.97 -17.96
C ALA A 79 -0.17 -7.93 -19.07
N ARG A 80 -0.47 -6.68 -18.70
CA ARG A 80 -0.63 -5.58 -19.68
C ARG A 80 0.67 -5.28 -20.44
N LEU A 81 1.80 -5.30 -19.75
CA LEU A 81 3.11 -5.06 -20.37
C LEU A 81 3.50 -6.20 -21.31
N GLN A 82 3.27 -7.46 -20.92
CA GLN A 82 3.50 -8.61 -21.80
C GLN A 82 2.62 -8.55 -23.05
N SER A 83 1.32 -8.26 -22.90
CA SER A 83 0.43 -8.07 -24.05
C SER A 83 0.94 -6.97 -24.98
N ARG A 84 1.29 -5.80 -24.45
CA ARG A 84 1.90 -4.72 -25.25
C ARG A 84 3.17 -5.16 -25.95
N GLN A 85 4.07 -5.84 -25.25
CA GLN A 85 5.31 -6.34 -25.83
C GLN A 85 5.04 -7.26 -27.03
N THR A 86 4.08 -8.20 -26.91
CA THR A 86 3.72 -9.08 -28.02
C THR A 86 3.15 -8.32 -29.23
N THR A 87 2.30 -7.31 -29.00
CA THR A 87 1.79 -6.45 -30.07
C THR A 87 2.88 -5.61 -30.73
N LEU A 88 3.83 -5.09 -29.94
CA LEU A 88 4.96 -4.33 -30.47
C LEU A 88 5.89 -5.22 -31.30
N ILE A 89 6.14 -6.46 -30.87
CA ILE A 89 6.96 -7.43 -31.63
C ILE A 89 6.27 -7.82 -32.94
N SER A 90 4.97 -8.06 -32.93
CA SER A 90 4.25 -8.39 -34.17
C SER A 90 4.19 -7.19 -35.13
N ALA A 91 4.02 -5.98 -34.61
CA ALA A 91 4.09 -4.76 -35.41
C ALA A 91 5.48 -4.53 -36.02
N THR A 92 6.56 -4.72 -35.24
CA THR A 92 7.92 -4.59 -35.78
C THR A 92 8.25 -5.66 -36.81
N GLN A 93 7.80 -6.91 -36.61
CA GLN A 93 7.94 -7.95 -37.63
C GLN A 93 7.21 -7.58 -38.93
N LYS A 94 5.98 -7.06 -38.82
CA LYS A 94 5.23 -6.54 -39.98
C LYS A 94 6.01 -5.43 -40.69
N PHE A 95 6.54 -4.46 -39.95
CA PHE A 95 7.34 -3.36 -40.51
C PHE A 95 8.72 -3.75 -41.01
N SER A 96 9.27 -4.90 -40.59
CA SER A 96 10.56 -5.40 -41.11
C SER A 96 10.45 -6.11 -42.46
N THR A 97 9.23 -6.42 -42.91
CA THR A 97 8.99 -7.08 -44.20
C THR A 97 8.90 -6.04 -45.31
N GLU A 98 9.45 -6.33 -46.49
CA GLU A 98 9.47 -5.41 -47.64
C GLU A 98 8.05 -4.90 -48.01
N SER A 99 7.06 -5.80 -47.99
CA SER A 99 5.63 -5.48 -48.21
C SER A 99 5.01 -4.61 -47.09
N GLY A 100 5.50 -4.75 -45.85
CA GLY A 100 5.03 -3.93 -44.71
C GLY A 100 5.59 -2.51 -44.73
N ILE A 101 6.83 -2.35 -45.20
CA ILE A 101 7.44 -1.04 -45.43
C ILE A 101 6.73 -0.31 -46.57
N GLU A 102 6.50 -0.99 -47.69
CA GLU A 102 5.83 -0.41 -48.86
C GLU A 102 4.39 0.04 -48.51
N SER A 103 3.63 -0.77 -47.76
CA SER A 103 2.26 -0.42 -47.35
C SER A 103 2.21 0.77 -46.39
N GLU A 104 3.09 0.84 -45.40
CA GLU A 104 3.11 1.98 -44.46
C GLU A 104 3.57 3.28 -45.16
N ILE A 105 4.51 3.21 -46.11
CA ILE A 105 4.89 4.36 -46.94
C ILE A 105 3.71 4.82 -47.80
N ARG A 106 2.94 3.88 -48.36
CA ARG A 106 1.72 4.18 -49.14
C ARG A 106 0.69 4.93 -48.31
N ASP A 107 0.42 4.45 -47.09
CA ASP A 107 -0.56 5.05 -46.19
C ASP A 107 -0.12 6.41 -45.65
N ARG A 108 1.18 6.56 -45.32
CA ARG A 108 1.74 7.79 -44.74
C ARG A 108 1.95 8.90 -45.76
N PHE A 109 2.37 8.55 -46.97
CA PHE A 109 2.80 9.51 -47.99
C PHE A 109 1.91 9.53 -49.23
N GLN A 110 0.81 8.76 -49.24
CA GLN A 110 -0.14 8.67 -50.36
C GLN A 110 0.53 8.34 -51.71
N MET A 111 1.68 7.65 -51.66
CA MET A 111 2.47 7.38 -52.87
C MET A 111 1.83 6.28 -53.71
N ALA A 112 1.51 6.59 -54.97
CA ALA A 112 1.03 5.61 -55.93
C ALA A 112 2.19 4.80 -56.54
N LYS A 113 1.91 3.60 -57.07
CA LYS A 113 2.97 2.81 -57.75
C LYS A 113 3.47 3.56 -59.00
N PRO A 114 4.73 3.35 -59.44
CA PRO A 114 5.20 3.90 -60.71
C PRO A 114 4.31 3.38 -61.86
N GLY A 115 3.37 4.21 -62.32
CA GLY A 115 2.34 3.87 -63.32
C GLY A 115 0.89 4.20 -62.95
N GLU A 116 0.59 4.53 -61.68
CA GLU A 116 -0.74 5.03 -61.25
C GLU A 116 -0.76 6.56 -61.27
N ARG A 117 -1.81 7.17 -61.86
CA ARG A 117 -1.98 8.64 -61.93
C ARG A 117 -2.81 9.12 -60.74
N GLU A 118 -2.22 9.97 -59.91
CA GLU A 118 -2.90 10.69 -58.83
C GLU A 118 -3.65 11.91 -59.41
N ILE A 119 -4.95 12.01 -59.13
CA ILE A 119 -5.77 13.17 -59.53
C ILE A 119 -5.95 14.04 -58.29
N VAL A 120 -5.14 15.10 -58.16
CA VAL A 120 -5.32 16.11 -57.13
C VAL A 120 -6.35 17.12 -57.63
N ILE A 121 -7.57 17.06 -57.07
CA ILE A 121 -8.60 18.06 -57.31
C ILE A 121 -8.30 19.24 -56.38
N VAL A 122 -7.75 20.31 -56.96
CA VAL A 122 -7.58 21.59 -56.26
C VAL A 122 -8.87 22.38 -56.47
N GLU A 123 -9.66 22.53 -55.40
CA GLU A 123 -10.74 23.51 -55.38
C GLU A 123 -10.10 24.90 -55.42
N SER A 124 -10.20 25.61 -56.54
CA SER A 124 -9.83 27.02 -56.57
C SER A 124 -10.82 27.78 -55.70
N GLU A 125 -10.31 28.44 -54.66
CA GLU A 125 -11.07 29.31 -53.76
C GLU A 125 -11.86 30.35 -54.57
N LEU A 126 -13.14 30.03 -54.82
CA LEU A 126 -14.14 31.06 -55.02
C LEU A 126 -14.37 31.68 -53.64
N GLU A 127 -13.89 32.90 -53.51
CA GLU A 127 -14.19 33.85 -52.45
C GLU A 127 -15.64 33.68 -51.97
N GLN A 128 -15.79 33.11 -50.77
CA GLN A 128 -17.00 33.28 -49.97
C GLN A 128 -16.57 33.76 -48.59
N ASP A 129 -16.66 35.07 -48.50
CA ASP A 129 -16.76 35.93 -47.33
C ASP A 129 -17.58 35.26 -46.21
N LEU A 130 -16.90 34.53 -45.33
CA LEU A 130 -17.44 34.08 -44.06
C LEU A 130 -16.78 34.93 -42.99
N SER A 131 -17.51 35.97 -42.60
CA SER A 131 -17.25 36.84 -41.46
C SER A 131 -16.61 36.05 -40.32
N VAL A 132 -15.31 36.27 -40.12
CA VAL A 132 -14.61 35.91 -38.89
C VAL A 132 -15.29 36.75 -37.81
N ASN A 133 -16.25 36.17 -37.11
CA ASN A 133 -16.73 36.68 -35.84
C ASN A 133 -15.56 36.50 -34.87
N PRO A 134 -14.86 37.56 -34.45
CA PRO A 134 -13.77 37.39 -33.50
C PRO A 134 -14.40 36.90 -32.20
N SER A 135 -14.24 35.60 -31.92
CA SER A 135 -14.51 35.08 -30.60
C SER A 135 -13.59 35.85 -29.66
N ARG A 136 -14.18 36.77 -28.86
CA ARG A 136 -13.44 37.65 -27.95
C ARG A 136 -12.39 36.83 -27.23
N SER A 137 -11.14 37.07 -27.61
CA SER A 137 -10.01 36.32 -27.09
C SER A 137 -9.97 36.61 -25.61
N PHE A 138 -9.85 35.57 -24.79
CA PHE A 138 -10.04 35.57 -23.33
C PHE A 138 -9.35 36.75 -22.60
N LEU A 139 -8.28 37.28 -23.19
CA LEU A 139 -7.53 38.46 -22.78
C LEU A 139 -8.33 39.77 -22.81
N GLU A 140 -9.20 39.97 -23.81
CA GLU A 140 -10.06 41.16 -23.91
C GLU A 140 -11.05 41.24 -22.74
N LYS A 141 -11.53 40.09 -22.24
CA LYS A 141 -12.39 40.04 -21.04
C LYS A 141 -11.63 40.38 -19.75
N ILE A 142 -10.35 40.04 -19.68
CA ILE A 142 -9.52 40.32 -18.49
C ILE A 142 -9.16 41.80 -18.43
N VAL A 143 -8.81 42.41 -19.56
CA VAL A 143 -8.45 43.83 -19.63
C VAL A 143 -9.66 44.72 -19.29
N ASP A 144 -10.84 44.41 -19.82
CA ASP A 144 -12.07 45.19 -19.57
C ASP A 144 -12.47 45.18 -18.08
N PHE A 145 -12.25 44.08 -17.36
CA PHE A 145 -12.55 43.98 -15.93
C PHE A 145 -11.72 44.93 -15.05
N PHE A 146 -10.50 45.28 -15.46
CA PHE A 146 -9.62 46.19 -14.73
C PHE A 146 -9.81 47.66 -15.12
N THR A 147 -10.50 47.94 -16.22
CA THR A 147 -10.72 49.31 -16.72
C THR A 147 -12.07 49.88 -16.26
N ARG A 148 -12.80 49.12 -15.44
CA ARG A 148 -14.06 49.51 -14.79
C ARG A 148 -13.83 49.87 -13.33
#